data_AF-A0A354EW42-F1
#
_entry.id   AF-A0A354EW42-F1
#
_cell.length_a   1.000
_cell.length_b   1.000
_cell.length_c   1.000
_cell.angle_alpha   90.00
_cell.angle_beta   90.00
_cell.angle_gamma   90.00
#
_symmetry.space_group_name_H-M   'P 1'
#
loop_
_entity.id
_entity.type
_entity.pdbx_description
1 polymer ?
#
loop_
_entity_poly.entity_id
_entity_poly.type
_entity_poly.pdbx_seq_one_letter_code
_entity_poly.pdbx_strand_id
1 'polypeptide(L)' 'MTTLTICEAPLTLAQLRAVLDGPVTVSITHPAWTDVERGAATVAAIVAEGRTVYGVNTGFGLLANTNIAPQDLETLQK' A
#
# COMPACT_ATOMS: atom_id res chain seq x y z
N MET A 1 1.37 17.78 -21.90
CA MET A 1 0.83 16.89 -20.84
C MET A 1 2.01 16.11 -20.31
N THR A 2 2.42 16.37 -19.07
CA THR A 2 3.63 15.79 -18.48
C THR A 2 3.34 14.38 -18.00
N THR A 3 4.17 13.41 -18.38
CA THR A 3 4.04 12.02 -17.92
C THR A 3 5.09 11.71 -16.87
N LEU A 4 4.67 11.12 -15.75
CA LEU A 4 5.53 10.67 -14.66
C LEU A 4 5.40 9.15 -14.50
N THR A 5 6.47 8.41 -14.79
CA THR A 5 6.56 6.98 -14.50
C THR A 5 7.21 6.76 -13.13
N ILE A 6 6.48 6.19 -12.19
CA ILE A 6 6.97 5.84 -10.85
C ILE A 6 7.74 4.51 -10.92
N CYS A 7 8.85 4.42 -10.16
CA CYS A 7 9.73 3.24 -10.08
C CYS A 7 10.54 2.92 -11.34
N GLU A 8 10.81 3.91 -12.19
CA GLU A 8 11.84 3.83 -13.23
C GLU A 8 13.21 4.31 -12.70
N ALA A 9 13.19 5.31 -11.82
CA ALA A 9 14.31 5.80 -11.02
C ALA A 9 13.75 6.48 -9.74
N PRO A 10 14.58 6.81 -8.74
CA PRO A 10 14.15 7.64 -7.62
C PRO A 10 13.56 8.98 -8.10
N LEU A 11 12.47 9.41 -7.47
CA LEU A 11 11.80 10.67 -7.82
C LEU A 11 12.74 11.86 -7.61
N THR A 12 12.78 12.76 -8.59
CA THR A 12 13.52 14.01 -8.51
C THR A 12 12.64 15.14 -7.99
N LEU A 13 13.26 16.17 -7.38
CA LEU A 13 12.54 17.37 -6.95
C LEU A 13 11.85 18.09 -8.12
N ALA A 14 12.41 18.02 -9.33
CA ALA A 14 11.82 18.60 -10.53
C ALA A 14 10.53 17.87 -10.95
N GLN A 15 10.50 16.54 -10.86
CA GLN A 15 9.28 15.76 -11.09
C GLN A 15 8.22 16.07 -10.04
N LEU A 16 8.60 16.20 -8.76
CA LEU A 16 7.66 16.61 -7.71
C LEU A 16 7.10 18.02 -7.96
N ARG A 17 7.95 18.96 -8.39
CA ARG A 17 7.53 20.32 -8.78
C ARG A 17 6.53 20.29 -9.93
N ALA A 18 6.75 19.47 -10.95
CA ALA A 18 5.83 19.35 -12.08
C ALA A 18 4.43 18.85 -11.67
N VAL A 19 4.34 17.97 -10.67
CA VAL A 19 3.05 17.52 -10.09
C VAL A 19 2.35 18.65 -9.33
N LEU A 20 3.11 19.51 -8.63
CA LEU A 20 2.56 20.66 -7.91
C LEU A 20 2.07 21.76 -8.85
N ASP A 21 2.75 21.96 -9.98
CA ASP A 21 2.48 23.06 -10.91
C ASP A 21 1.28 22.78 -11.84
N GLY A 22 0.82 21.53 -11.95
CA GLY A 22 -0.38 21.20 -12.70
C GLY A 22 -0.61 19.71 -12.95
N PRO A 23 -1.67 19.36 -13.71
CA PRO A 23 -2.03 17.98 -13.99
C PRO A 23 -0.91 17.21 -14.71
N VAL A 24 -0.62 16.02 -14.21
CA VAL A 24 0.29 15.05 -14.81
C VAL A 24 -0.42 13.72 -15.09
N THR A 25 0.04 12.99 -16.09
CA THR A 25 -0.33 11.59 -16.27
C THR A 25 0.66 10.71 -15.53
N VAL A 26 0.17 9.85 -14.65
CA VAL A 26 1.02 8.96 -13.85
C VAL A 26 0.90 7.53 -14.35
N SER A 27 2.04 6.85 -14.44
CA SER A 27 2.12 5.40 -14.64
C SER A 27 3.06 4.79 -13.60
N ILE A 28 2.97 3.48 -13.41
CA ILE A 28 3.85 2.70 -12.54
C ILE A 28 4.50 1.62 -13.41
N THR A 29 5.79 1.37 -13.22
CA THR A 29 6.48 0.33 -13.98
C THR A 29 5.91 -1.06 -13.68
N HIS A 30 5.96 -1.95 -14.68
CA HIS A 30 5.47 -3.32 -14.51
C HIS A 30 6.17 -4.09 -13.36
N PRO A 31 7.51 -4.02 -13.19
CA PRO A 31 8.18 -4.65 -12.06
C PRO A 31 7.69 -4.15 -10.68
N ALA A 32 7.38 -2.85 -10.57
CA ALA A 32 6.85 -2.30 -9.32
C ALA A 32 5.45 -2.85 -9.01
N TRP A 33 4.60 -3.05 -10.03
CA TRP A 33 3.32 -3.74 -9.84
C TRP A 33 3.50 -5.19 -9.37
N THR A 34 4.46 -5.93 -9.93
CA THR A 34 4.80 -7.29 -9.46
C THR A 34 5.19 -7.30 -7.98
N ASP A 35 5.95 -6.30 -7.53
CA ASP A 35 6.36 -6.19 -6.13
C ASP A 35 5.19 -5.85 -5.20
N VAL A 36 4.27 -4.99 -5.63
CA VAL A 36 3.01 -4.68 -4.93
C VAL A 36 2.14 -5.93 -4.79
N GLU A 37 1.95 -6.69 -5.87
CA GLU A 37 1.18 -7.94 -5.87
C GLU A 37 1.79 -8.98 -4.91
N ARG A 38 3.12 -9.10 -4.89
CA ARG A 38 3.82 -9.99 -3.96
C ARG A 38 3.63 -9.58 -2.49
N GLY A 39 3.63 -8.28 -2.21
CA GLY A 39 3.31 -7.73 -0.89
C GLY A 39 1.88 -8.06 -0.46
N ALA A 40 0.92 -7.83 -1.36
CA ALA A 40 -0.50 -8.14 -1.12
C ALA A 40 -0.72 -9.65 -0.87
N ALA A 41 -0.07 -10.53 -1.64
CA ALA A 41 -0.14 -11.97 -1.45
C ALA A 41 0.42 -12.40 -0.07
N THR A 42 1.48 -11.74 0.40
CA THR A 42 2.06 -12.00 1.73
C THR A 42 1.07 -11.63 2.85
N VAL A 43 0.42 -10.47 2.74
CA VAL A 43 -0.62 -10.05 3.70
C VAL A 43 -1.80 -11.01 3.68
N ALA A 44 -2.26 -11.42 2.51
CA ALA A 44 -3.35 -12.39 2.37
C ALA A 44 -3.00 -13.75 3.03
N ALA A 45 -1.77 -14.23 2.85
CA ALA A 45 -1.30 -15.46 3.50
C ALA A 45 -1.29 -15.34 5.03
N ILE A 46 -0.82 -14.22 5.59
CA ILE A 46 -0.84 -13.96 7.04
C ILE A 46 -2.26 -14.05 7.62
N VAL A 47 -3.22 -13.43 6.93
CA VAL A 47 -4.63 -13.45 7.35
C VAL A 47 -5.20 -14.87 7.27
N ALA A 48 -4.90 -15.61 6.19
CA ALA A 48 -5.34 -16.99 6.02
C ALA A 48 -4.72 -17.96 7.03
N GLU A 49 -3.45 -17.75 7.41
CA GLU A 49 -2.74 -18.51 8.45
C GLU A 49 -3.24 -18.20 9.88
N GLY A 50 -4.06 -17.15 10.06
CA GLY A 50 -4.55 -16.73 11.37
C GLY A 50 -3.49 -16.13 12.29
N ARG A 51 -2.34 -15.71 11.74
CA ARG A 51 -1.24 -15.10 12.50
C ARG A 51 -1.63 -13.68 12.89
N THR A 52 -1.49 -13.35 14.17
CA THR A 52 -1.75 -11.99 14.67
C THR A 52 -0.62 -11.04 14.26
N VAL A 53 -0.92 -10.03 13.45
CA VAL A 53 0.03 -9.03 12.94
C VAL A 53 -0.56 -7.63 13.07
N TYR A 54 0.22 -6.74 13.69
CA TYR A 54 -0.20 -5.38 13.98
C TYR A 54 -0.62 -4.60 12.73
N GLY A 55 -1.82 -4.02 12.77
CA GLY A 55 -2.38 -3.20 11.69
C GLY A 55 -2.85 -4.01 10.46
N VAL A 56 -2.69 -5.34 10.48
CA VAL A 56 -3.25 -6.26 9.47
C VAL A 56 -4.54 -6.87 9.98
N ASN A 57 -4.47 -7.59 11.11
CA ASN A 57 -5.64 -8.22 11.75
C ASN A 57 -5.71 -7.93 13.25
N THR A 58 -5.15 -6.80 13.68
CA THR A 58 -5.30 -6.29 15.05
C THR A 58 -5.98 -4.94 15.06
N GLY A 59 -6.47 -4.51 16.23
CA GLY A 59 -6.78 -3.11 16.44
C GLY A 59 -5.53 -2.22 16.49
N PHE A 60 -5.75 -0.91 16.68
CA PHE A 60 -4.70 0.10 16.78
C PHE A 60 -4.41 0.49 18.23
N GLY A 61 -3.19 0.96 18.50
CA GLY A 61 -2.81 1.52 19.81
C GLY A 61 -3.06 0.54 20.97
N LEU A 62 -3.98 0.89 21.87
CA LEU A 62 -4.36 0.03 23.01
C LEU A 62 -4.79 -1.39 22.58
N LEU A 63 -5.35 -1.52 21.36
CA LEU A 63 -5.84 -2.78 20.80
C LEU A 63 -4.82 -3.47 19.88
N ALA A 64 -3.54 -3.07 19.92
CA ALA A 64 -2.47 -3.63 19.08
C ALA A 64 -2.28 -5.15 19.25
N ASN A 65 -2.68 -5.71 20.39
CA ASN A 65 -2.61 -7.15 20.68
C ASN A 65 -3.97 -7.85 20.61
N THR A 66 -5.02 -7.15 20.18
CA THR A 66 -6.37 -7.69 20.04
C THR A 66 -6.59 -8.12 18.60
N ASN A 67 -6.73 -9.43 18.37
CA ASN A 67 -7.08 -9.96 17.05
C ASN A 67 -8.51 -9.55 16.68
N ILE A 68 -8.69 -9.09 15.45
CA ILE A 68 -9.97 -8.68 14.88
C ILE A 68 -10.44 -9.76 13.92
N ALA A 69 -11.70 -10.16 14.05
CA ALA A 69 -12.25 -11.23 13.24
C ALA A 69 -12.25 -10.85 11.74
N PRO A 70 -12.04 -11.82 10.82
CA PRO A 70 -11.92 -11.54 9.38
C PRO A 70 -13.07 -10.72 8.80
N GLN A 71 -14.31 -10.96 9.23
CA GLN A 71 -15.49 -10.22 8.77
C GLN A 71 -15.53 -8.76 9.22
N ASP A 72 -14.78 -8.40 10.26
CA ASP A 72 -14.73 -7.04 10.81
C ASP A 72 -13.53 -6.25 10.27
N LEU A 73 -12.61 -6.90 9.54
CA LEU A 73 -11.39 -6.26 9.01
C LEU A 73 -11.69 -5.15 8.00
N GLU A 74 -12.73 -5.28 7.18
CA GLU A 74 -13.11 -4.20 6.25
C GLU A 74 -13.60 -2.97 7.03
N THR A 75 -14.39 -3.19 8.09
CA THR A 75 -14.89 -2.12 8.96
C THR A 75 -13.75 -1.43 9.72
N LEU A 76 -12.72 -2.17 10.11
CA LEU A 76 -11.51 -1.63 10.75
C LEU A 76 -10.77 -0.60 9.86
N GLN A 77 -10.84 -0.72 8.52
CA GLN A 77 -10.08 0.08 7.56
C GLN A 77 -10.87 1.28 6.98
N LYS A 78 -12.10 1.50 7.43
CA LYS A 78 -12.95 2.63 7.01
C LYS A 78 -12.69 3.86 7.88
#